data_AF-A0A8I0MSP2-F1
#
_entry.id   AF-A0A8I0MSP2-F1
#
_cell.length_a   1.000
_cell.length_b   1.000
_cell.length_c   1.000
_cell.angle_alpha   90.00
_cell.angle_beta   90.00
_cell.angle_gamma   90.00
#
_symmetry.space_group_name_H-M   'P 1'
#
loop_
_entity.id
_entity.type
_entity.pdbx_description
1 polymer ?
#
loop_
_entity_poly.entity_id
_entity_poly.type
_entity_poly.pdbx_seq_one_letter_code
_entity_poly.pdbx_strand_id
1 'polypeptide(L)'
;MKLITLCLGAAATLCASFVQAESPNPPLQREVAIFERVLTSALQHDTQDQVRSVSGYYLHDQGAVFELVLKRRHRLEWLSHIENLDDVAAIGEFELPDLDIAIAEVEVSEPIAEAFSEAYADVADKVRAGAEKVREAVEQERENRIRLRELEREKAELEFAKMHEQEADSQKFSESLKEVEKRIVQLSHKDTELKALKDKLKSSLEASRAKREKERVQQQRALEEALTMSLATSLCDYGAGLRSLPDDEYISFIYSEPNNTNSKQIRIYPKSLIQQCVTGKKSATELQEAAVSYRF
;
A
#
# COMPACT_ATOMS: atom_id res chain seq x y z
N MET A 1 -40.69 79.50 -27.38
CA MET A 1 -39.52 79.00 -28.14
C MET A 1 -38.35 78.82 -27.18
N LYS A 2 -37.97 77.59 -26.88
CA LYS A 2 -36.62 77.12 -26.50
C LYS A 2 -36.68 75.59 -26.53
N LEU A 3 -36.18 75.02 -27.62
CA LEU A 3 -36.25 73.60 -27.96
C LEU A 3 -34.99 72.89 -27.46
N ILE A 4 -35.26 71.75 -26.81
CA ILE A 4 -34.35 70.75 -26.30
C ILE A 4 -33.57 70.12 -27.46
N THR A 5 -32.25 69.96 -27.33
CA THR A 5 -31.43 69.15 -28.25
C THR A 5 -30.65 68.10 -27.45
N LEU A 6 -30.93 66.84 -27.80
CA LEU A 6 -30.27 65.61 -27.37
C LEU A 6 -28.78 65.63 -27.72
N CYS A 7 -27.94 65.10 -26.82
CA CYS A 7 -26.67 64.48 -27.19
C CYS A 7 -26.68 63.03 -26.70
N LEU A 8 -26.80 62.10 -27.64
CA LEU A 8 -26.47 60.68 -27.46
C LEU A 8 -24.95 60.55 -27.33
N GLY A 9 -24.48 59.94 -26.23
CA GLY A 9 -23.07 59.62 -26.02
C GLY A 9 -22.87 58.14 -25.71
N ALA A 10 -22.49 57.38 -26.73
CA ALA A 10 -21.75 56.12 -26.78
C ALA A 10 -21.93 55.10 -25.62
N ALA A 11 -22.79 54.09 -25.84
CA ALA A 11 -22.64 52.80 -25.19
C ALA A 11 -21.54 52.01 -25.94
N ALA A 12 -20.36 51.90 -25.34
CA ALA A 12 -19.32 51.00 -25.80
C ALA A 12 -19.75 49.55 -25.51
N THR A 13 -20.29 48.87 -26.51
CA THR A 13 -20.46 47.42 -26.50
C THR A 13 -19.08 46.78 -26.51
N LEU A 14 -18.60 46.38 -25.33
CA LEU A 14 -17.54 45.39 -25.16
C LEU A 14 -18.05 44.06 -25.74
N CYS A 15 -17.76 43.82 -27.03
CA CYS A 15 -17.80 42.48 -27.59
C CYS A 15 -16.71 41.67 -26.89
N ALA A 16 -17.09 40.88 -25.89
CA ALA A 16 -16.28 39.76 -25.45
C ALA A 16 -16.21 38.77 -26.61
N SER A 17 -15.16 38.88 -27.42
CA SER A 17 -14.78 37.82 -28.33
C SER A 17 -14.40 36.63 -27.46
N PHE A 18 -15.31 35.67 -27.33
CA PHE A 18 -14.92 34.32 -26.96
C PHE A 18 -13.96 33.86 -28.05
N VAL A 19 -12.66 33.84 -27.74
CA VAL A 19 -11.69 33.09 -28.53
C VAL A 19 -12.13 31.64 -28.41
N GLN A 20 -12.90 31.16 -29.39
CA GLN A 20 -13.07 29.74 -29.59
C GLN A 20 -11.69 29.21 -29.94
N ALA A 21 -11.15 28.36 -29.06
CA ALA A 21 -9.92 27.64 -29.32
C ALA A 21 -10.02 27.02 -30.72
N GLU A 22 -9.06 27.37 -31.57
CA GLU A 22 -8.95 26.86 -32.93
C GLU A 22 -9.03 25.33 -32.86
N SER A 23 -9.88 24.72 -33.69
CA SER A 23 -10.06 23.28 -33.66
C SER A 23 -8.70 22.62 -33.91
N PRO A 24 -8.31 21.59 -33.14
CA PRO A 24 -6.97 21.03 -33.26
C PRO A 24 -6.76 20.54 -34.70
N ASN A 25 -5.61 20.90 -35.27
CA ASN A 25 -5.24 20.56 -36.64
C ASN A 25 -5.50 19.06 -36.90
N PRO A 26 -6.39 18.67 -37.83
CA PRO A 26 -6.75 17.26 -38.09
C PRO A 26 -5.58 16.28 -38.26
N PRO A 27 -4.44 16.65 -38.87
CA PRO A 27 -3.24 15.81 -38.94
C PRO A 27 -2.65 15.53 -37.55
N LEU A 28 -2.59 16.53 -36.68
CA LEU A 28 -2.02 16.40 -35.34
C LEU A 28 -2.87 15.47 -34.46
N GLN A 29 -4.20 15.58 -34.53
CA GLN A 29 -5.09 14.65 -33.84
C GLN A 29 -4.84 13.19 -34.26
N ARG A 30 -4.66 12.96 -35.57
CA ARG A 30 -4.36 11.63 -36.10
C ARG A 30 -2.99 11.13 -35.61
N GLU A 31 -1.97 11.99 -35.61
CA GLU A 31 -0.63 11.66 -35.14
C GLU A 31 -0.63 11.29 -33.64
N VAL A 32 -1.32 12.07 -32.81
CA VAL A 32 -1.50 11.78 -31.37
C VAL A 32 -2.23 10.45 -31.16
N ALA A 33 -3.31 10.18 -31.90
CA ALA A 33 -4.06 8.93 -31.78
C ALA A 33 -3.26 7.69 -32.23
N ILE A 34 -2.37 7.83 -33.22
CA ILE A 34 -1.45 6.75 -33.62
C ILE A 34 -0.43 6.52 -32.51
N PHE A 35 0.17 7.59 -32.00
CA PHE A 35 1.17 7.51 -30.95
C PHE A 35 0.60 6.91 -29.65
N GLU A 36 -0.64 7.24 -29.28
CA GLU A 36 -1.36 6.61 -28.16
C GLU A 36 -1.40 5.08 -28.25
N ARG A 37 -1.70 4.53 -29.43
CA ARG A 37 -1.77 3.08 -29.64
C ARG A 37 -0.41 2.43 -29.53
N VAL A 38 0.61 3.06 -30.13
CA VAL A 38 1.99 2.59 -30.06
C VAL A 38 2.48 2.59 -28.62
N LEU A 39 2.29 3.70 -27.90
CA LEU A 39 2.59 3.80 -26.48
C LEU A 39 1.88 2.74 -25.67
N THR A 40 0.58 2.53 -25.90
CA THR A 40 -0.18 1.51 -25.17
C THR A 40 0.45 0.12 -25.34
N SER A 41 0.79 -0.27 -26.58
CA SER A 41 1.42 -1.56 -26.85
C SER A 41 2.84 -1.67 -26.29
N ALA A 42 3.68 -0.64 -26.45
CA ALA A 42 5.05 -0.64 -25.93
C ALA A 42 5.07 -0.71 -24.41
N LEU A 43 4.28 0.14 -23.75
CA LEU A 43 4.22 0.21 -22.30
C LEU A 43 3.64 -1.06 -21.69
N GLN A 44 2.62 -1.66 -22.31
CA GLN A 44 2.09 -2.96 -21.86
C GLN A 44 3.14 -4.07 -21.96
N HIS A 45 3.97 -4.06 -22.99
CA HIS A 45 5.05 -5.04 -23.13
C HIS A 45 6.15 -4.84 -22.08
N ASP A 46 6.68 -3.62 -21.99
CA ASP A 46 7.87 -3.32 -21.17
C ASP A 46 7.57 -3.31 -19.67
N THR A 47 6.35 -2.92 -19.29
CA THR A 47 5.95 -2.86 -17.87
C THR A 47 5.29 -4.14 -17.37
N GLN A 48 5.33 -5.25 -18.11
CA GLN A 48 4.62 -6.50 -17.76
C GLN A 48 3.11 -6.26 -17.54
N ASP A 49 2.49 -5.56 -18.48
CA ASP A 49 1.06 -5.28 -18.51
C ASP A 49 0.57 -4.50 -17.25
N GLN A 50 1.44 -3.67 -16.65
CA GLN A 50 1.08 -2.78 -15.56
C GLN A 50 0.43 -1.48 -16.05
N VAL A 51 0.58 -1.10 -17.32
CA VAL A 51 -0.13 0.04 -17.91
C VAL A 51 -1.46 -0.44 -18.51
N ARG A 52 -2.58 0.02 -17.95
CA ARG A 52 -3.93 -0.37 -18.38
C ARG A 52 -4.34 0.31 -19.69
N SER A 53 -4.13 1.62 -19.76
CA SER A 53 -4.54 2.44 -20.90
C SER A 53 -3.73 3.72 -20.96
N VAL A 54 -3.58 4.24 -22.16
CA VAL A 54 -3.02 5.57 -22.44
C VAL A 54 -4.09 6.38 -23.15
N SER A 55 -4.21 7.67 -22.83
CA SER A 55 -5.13 8.59 -23.50
C SER A 55 -4.38 9.84 -23.90
N GLY A 56 -4.34 10.12 -25.21
CA GLY A 56 -3.63 11.26 -25.78
C GLY A 56 -4.56 12.39 -26.17
N TYR A 57 -4.18 13.63 -25.89
CA TYR A 57 -4.85 14.83 -26.35
C TYR A 57 -3.85 15.95 -26.61
N TYR A 58 -4.28 16.96 -27.36
CA TYR A 58 -3.47 18.13 -27.70
C TYR A 58 -4.02 19.37 -26.97
N LEU A 59 -3.12 20.14 -26.37
CA LEU A 59 -3.40 21.43 -25.76
C LEU A 59 -2.62 22.51 -26.52
N HIS A 60 -3.34 23.53 -27.02
CA HIS A 60 -2.73 24.63 -27.76
C HIS A 60 -1.64 25.34 -26.94
N ASP A 61 -0.49 25.61 -27.58
CA ASP A 61 0.71 26.23 -27.02
C ASP A 61 1.37 25.47 -25.84
N GLN A 62 0.85 24.29 -25.51
CA GLN A 62 1.37 23.42 -24.44
C GLN A 62 1.89 22.10 -25.00
N GLY A 63 1.30 21.63 -26.09
CA GLY A 63 1.70 20.45 -26.83
C GLY A 63 0.85 19.21 -26.56
N ALA A 64 1.43 18.04 -26.78
CA ALA A 64 0.73 16.76 -26.64
C ALA A 64 0.81 16.26 -25.19
N VAL A 65 -0.34 15.87 -24.64
CA VAL A 65 -0.46 15.34 -23.28
C VAL A 65 -1.00 13.92 -23.35
N PHE A 66 -0.32 13.01 -22.66
CA PHE A 66 -0.69 11.61 -22.54
C PHE A 66 -0.95 11.27 -21.08
N GLU A 67 -2.15 10.83 -20.75
CA GLU A 67 -2.49 10.32 -19.44
C GLU A 67 -2.40 8.79 -19.45
N LEU A 68 -1.59 8.23 -18.54
CA LEU A 68 -1.45 6.80 -18.35
C LEU A 68 -2.20 6.37 -17.10
N VAL A 69 -3.01 5.34 -17.27
CA VAL A 69 -3.68 4.67 -16.16
C VAL A 69 -2.89 3.40 -15.85
N LEU A 70 -2.22 3.38 -14.71
CA LEU A 70 -1.59 2.17 -14.20
C LEU A 70 -2.66 1.21 -13.67
N LYS A 71 -2.45 -0.09 -13.87
CA LYS A 71 -3.23 -1.13 -13.22
C LYS A 71 -3.01 -0.97 -11.72
N ARG A 72 -4.14 -0.93 -11.02
CA ARG A 72 -4.11 -1.03 -9.58
C ARG A 72 -3.70 -2.46 -9.23
N ARG A 73 -2.82 -2.60 -8.24
CA ARG A 73 -2.79 -3.87 -7.51
C ARG A 73 -4.20 -4.09 -6.94
N HIS A 74 -4.59 -5.36 -6.91
CA HIS A 74 -5.97 -5.81 -6.74
C HIS A 74 -6.71 -5.13 -5.56
N ARG A 75 -8.05 -5.12 -5.61
CA ARG A 75 -9.04 -4.55 -4.66
C ARG A 75 -8.92 -4.96 -3.18
N LEU A 76 -7.81 -5.57 -2.77
CA LEU A 76 -7.48 -5.96 -1.40
C LEU A 76 -6.37 -5.09 -0.81
N GLU A 77 -5.90 -4.06 -1.52
CA GLU A 77 -4.98 -3.07 -0.95
C GLU A 77 -5.56 -2.33 0.26
N TRP A 78 -6.90 -2.17 0.36
CA TRP A 78 -7.53 -1.65 1.58
C TRP A 78 -7.35 -2.58 2.79
N LEU A 79 -7.16 -3.89 2.57
CA LEU A 79 -6.79 -4.83 3.64
C LEU A 79 -5.32 -4.63 4.07
N SER A 80 -4.46 -4.14 3.17
CA SER A 80 -3.11 -3.68 3.54
C SER A 80 -3.09 -2.33 4.26
N HIS A 81 -4.22 -1.59 4.26
CA HIS A 81 -4.44 -0.41 5.10
C HIS A 81 -5.07 -0.76 6.46
N ILE A 82 -5.53 -2.00 6.65
CA ILE A 82 -5.78 -2.52 7.99
C ILE A 82 -4.40 -2.80 8.57
N GLU A 83 -3.90 -1.84 9.36
CA GLU A 83 -2.71 -2.04 10.17
C GLU A 83 -2.79 -3.43 10.83
N ASN A 84 -1.78 -4.25 10.56
CA ASN A 84 -1.56 -5.59 11.12
C ASN A 84 -2.16 -6.82 10.39
N LEU A 85 -2.97 -6.72 9.32
CA LEU A 85 -3.57 -7.93 8.71
C LEU A 85 -2.53 -8.90 8.10
N ASP A 86 -1.52 -8.36 7.41
CA ASP A 86 -0.40 -9.13 6.84
C ASP A 86 0.53 -9.70 7.93
N ASP A 87 0.43 -9.21 9.17
CA ASP A 87 1.16 -9.75 10.31
C ASP A 87 0.41 -10.92 10.92
N VAL A 88 -0.93 -10.89 10.93
CA VAL A 88 -1.76 -12.02 11.37
C VAL A 88 -1.58 -13.23 10.46
N ALA A 89 -1.48 -13.05 9.15
CA ALA A 89 -1.17 -14.14 8.21
C ALA A 89 0.19 -14.81 8.51
N ALA A 90 1.20 -14.02 8.86
CA ALA A 90 2.53 -14.50 9.23
C ALA A 90 2.55 -15.21 10.60
N ILE A 91 1.59 -14.94 11.48
CA ILE A 91 1.42 -15.65 12.76
C ILE A 91 0.87 -17.07 12.56
N GLY A 92 0.10 -17.32 11.50
CA GLY A 92 -0.41 -18.66 11.16
C GLY A 92 0.69 -19.71 11.00
N GLU A 93 1.90 -19.29 10.64
CA GLU A 93 3.09 -20.13 10.42
C GLU A 93 3.86 -20.46 11.72
N PHE A 94 3.50 -19.86 12.87
CA PHE A 94 4.09 -20.18 14.16
C PHE A 94 3.30 -21.29 14.87
N GLU A 95 4.00 -22.36 15.28
CA GLU A 95 3.50 -23.37 16.20
C GLU A 95 3.63 -22.83 17.64
N LEU A 96 2.51 -22.73 18.34
CA LEU A 96 2.51 -22.50 19.80
C LEU A 96 2.94 -23.81 20.49
N PRO A 97 3.68 -23.75 21.61
CA PRO A 97 3.93 -24.95 22.41
C PRO A 97 2.58 -25.53 22.90
N ASP A 98 2.41 -26.85 22.78
CA ASP A 98 1.22 -27.57 23.23
C ASP A 98 0.93 -27.26 24.72
N LEU A 99 -0.07 -26.43 24.96
CA LEU A 99 -0.72 -26.31 26.26
C LEU A 99 -2.07 -27.03 26.15
N ASP A 100 -2.12 -28.26 26.66
CA ASP A 100 -3.33 -29.09 26.72
C ASP A 100 -4.48 -28.39 27.46
N ILE A 101 -5.37 -27.67 26.76
CA ILE A 101 -6.68 -27.26 27.27
C ILE A 101 -7.70 -27.24 26.11
N ALA A 102 -8.69 -28.12 26.17
CA ALA A 102 -9.76 -28.23 25.18
C ALA A 102 -10.76 -27.06 25.28
N ILE A 103 -11.04 -26.38 24.16
CA ILE A 103 -12.10 -25.35 24.07
C ILE A 103 -12.94 -25.58 22.80
N ALA A 104 -14.26 -25.45 22.99
CA ALA A 104 -15.33 -25.84 22.07
C ALA A 104 -15.53 -24.89 20.87
N GLU A 105 -15.90 -25.48 19.74
CA GLU A 105 -16.29 -24.86 18.47
C GLU A 105 -17.52 -23.94 18.58
N VAL A 106 -17.50 -22.84 17.81
CA VAL A 106 -18.68 -22.02 17.50
C VAL A 106 -18.78 -21.88 15.98
N GLU A 107 -19.89 -22.37 15.42
CA GLU A 107 -20.23 -22.33 13.99
C GLU A 107 -20.54 -20.90 13.51
N VAL A 108 -20.02 -20.54 12.33
CA VAL A 108 -20.37 -19.31 11.60
C VAL A 108 -21.01 -19.71 10.26
N SER A 109 -22.24 -19.23 10.04
CA SER A 109 -23.16 -19.61 8.94
C SER A 109 -22.69 -19.22 7.53
N GLU A 110 -22.81 -20.18 6.60
CA GLU A 110 -22.74 -20.08 5.13
C GLU A 110 -23.96 -19.32 4.58
N PRO A 111 -23.80 -18.20 3.84
CA PRO A 111 -24.19 -18.21 2.41
C PRO A 111 -23.52 -17.12 1.52
N ILE A 112 -22.28 -16.70 1.79
CA ILE A 112 -21.54 -15.71 0.95
C ILE A 112 -20.30 -16.33 0.26
N ALA A 113 -19.97 -17.59 0.59
CA ALA A 113 -18.69 -18.23 0.26
C ALA A 113 -18.58 -18.82 -1.16
N GLU A 114 -19.69 -19.04 -1.87
CA GLU A 114 -19.69 -19.99 -3.00
C GLU A 114 -19.28 -19.38 -4.36
N ALA A 115 -18.98 -18.08 -4.44
CA ALA A 115 -18.51 -17.45 -5.68
C ALA A 115 -17.03 -16.99 -5.66
N PHE A 116 -16.29 -17.23 -4.56
CA PHE A 116 -14.99 -16.57 -4.29
C PHE A 116 -13.92 -17.49 -3.61
N SER A 117 -14.04 -18.82 -3.65
CA SER A 117 -13.57 -19.69 -2.56
C SER A 117 -12.09 -20.11 -2.52
N GLU A 118 -11.44 -20.64 -3.56
CA GLU A 118 -10.32 -21.56 -3.26
C GLU A 118 -8.98 -20.90 -2.87
N ALA A 119 -8.55 -19.83 -3.54
CA ALA A 119 -7.29 -19.15 -3.20
C ALA A 119 -7.42 -18.12 -2.06
N TYR A 120 -8.65 -17.68 -1.78
CA TYR A 120 -8.96 -16.65 -0.77
C TYR A 120 -9.36 -17.25 0.58
N ALA A 121 -9.93 -18.45 0.62
CA ALA A 121 -10.21 -19.16 1.87
C ALA A 121 -8.91 -19.46 2.64
N ASP A 122 -7.89 -19.99 1.97
CA ASP A 122 -6.62 -20.39 2.61
C ASP A 122 -5.92 -19.21 3.31
N VAL A 123 -5.90 -18.01 2.70
CA VAL A 123 -5.31 -16.82 3.32
C VAL A 123 -6.17 -16.29 4.46
N ALA A 124 -7.50 -16.25 4.29
CA ALA A 124 -8.43 -15.79 5.32
C ALA A 124 -8.45 -16.72 6.54
N ASP A 125 -8.34 -18.03 6.32
CA ASP A 125 -8.31 -19.05 7.36
C ASP A 125 -6.99 -19.04 8.11
N LYS A 126 -5.86 -18.84 7.42
CA LYS A 126 -4.55 -18.63 8.06
C LYS A 126 -4.53 -17.37 8.93
N VAL A 127 -5.15 -16.28 8.46
CA VAL A 127 -5.32 -15.05 9.25
C VAL A 127 -6.23 -15.30 10.46
N ARG A 128 -7.35 -15.99 10.28
CA ARG A 128 -8.27 -16.30 11.40
C ARG A 128 -7.60 -17.18 12.44
N ALA A 129 -6.97 -18.27 12.01
CA ALA A 129 -6.22 -19.19 12.87
C ALA A 129 -5.06 -18.47 13.59
N GLY A 130 -4.34 -17.58 12.89
CA GLY A 130 -3.31 -16.75 13.49
C GLY A 130 -3.86 -15.80 14.57
N ALA A 131 -4.99 -15.13 14.30
CA ALA A 131 -5.64 -14.24 15.27
C ALA A 131 -6.16 -15.01 16.50
N GLU A 132 -6.71 -16.20 16.30
CA GLU A 132 -7.17 -17.08 17.37
C GLU A 132 -6.00 -17.52 18.26
N LYS A 133 -4.90 -17.98 17.67
CA LYS A 133 -3.67 -18.33 18.41
C LYS A 133 -3.14 -17.17 19.25
N VAL A 134 -3.12 -15.95 18.72
CA VAL A 134 -2.69 -14.76 19.49
C VAL A 134 -3.64 -14.49 20.64
N ARG A 135 -4.94 -14.57 20.38
CA ARG A 135 -5.96 -14.34 21.40
C ARG A 135 -5.86 -15.34 22.53
N GLU A 136 -5.72 -16.63 22.19
CA GLU A 136 -5.54 -17.71 23.15
C GLU A 136 -4.28 -17.48 24.00
N ALA A 137 -3.15 -17.14 23.38
CA ALA A 137 -1.92 -16.86 24.12
C ALA A 137 -2.06 -15.66 25.09
N VAL A 138 -2.81 -14.62 24.71
CA VAL A 138 -3.11 -13.46 25.58
C VAL A 138 -4.04 -13.84 26.74
N GLU A 139 -5.02 -14.69 26.48
CA GLU A 139 -5.93 -15.22 27.50
C GLU A 139 -5.17 -16.10 28.51
N GLN A 140 -4.32 -17.00 28.04
CA GLN A 140 -3.44 -17.84 28.88
C GLN A 140 -2.47 -16.99 29.73
N GLU A 141 -1.87 -15.94 29.18
CA GLU A 141 -1.02 -15.00 29.94
C GLU A 141 -1.82 -14.34 31.09
N ARG A 142 -3.06 -13.93 30.79
CA ARG A 142 -3.94 -13.32 31.78
C ARG A 142 -4.30 -14.30 32.89
N GLU A 143 -4.63 -15.54 32.56
CA GLU A 143 -4.97 -16.58 33.54
C GLU A 143 -3.77 -16.96 34.41
N ASN A 144 -2.60 -17.17 33.81
CA ASN A 144 -1.37 -17.48 34.55
C ASN A 144 -1.04 -16.37 35.56
N ARG A 145 -1.20 -15.11 35.15
CA ARG A 145 -1.00 -13.96 36.03
C ARG A 145 -2.02 -13.89 37.18
N ILE A 146 -3.26 -14.31 36.97
CA ILE A 146 -4.27 -14.38 38.04
C ILE A 146 -3.91 -15.49 39.02
N ARG A 147 -3.61 -16.70 38.51
CA ARG A 147 -3.19 -17.86 39.33
C ARG A 147 -1.94 -17.57 40.15
N LEU A 148 -0.94 -16.88 39.59
CA LEU A 148 0.25 -16.48 40.36
C LEU A 148 -0.13 -15.61 41.57
N ARG A 149 -1.01 -14.62 41.38
CA ARG A 149 -1.46 -13.75 42.50
C ARG A 149 -2.28 -14.52 43.53
N GLU A 150 -3.09 -15.49 43.10
CA GLU A 150 -3.86 -16.33 44.01
C GLU A 150 -2.95 -17.24 44.85
N LEU A 151 -1.95 -17.87 44.22
CA LEU A 151 -0.96 -18.67 44.93
C LEU A 151 -0.08 -17.83 45.87
N GLU A 152 0.26 -16.60 45.49
CA GLU A 152 0.97 -15.66 46.37
C GLU A 152 0.12 -15.27 47.60
N ARG A 153 -1.20 -15.09 47.42
CA ARG A 153 -2.13 -14.85 48.54
C ARG A 153 -2.26 -16.07 49.42
N GLU A 154 -2.43 -17.26 48.84
CA GLU A 154 -2.49 -18.53 49.57
C GLU A 154 -1.21 -18.75 50.37
N LYS A 155 -0.04 -18.46 49.79
CA LYS A 155 1.24 -18.49 50.49
C LYS A 155 1.23 -17.55 51.70
N ALA A 156 0.79 -16.30 51.53
CA ALA A 156 0.74 -15.33 52.63
C ALA A 156 -0.26 -15.74 53.74
N GLU A 157 -1.40 -16.32 53.37
CA GLU A 157 -2.39 -16.85 54.31
C GLU A 157 -1.85 -18.04 55.10
N LEU A 158 -1.19 -18.99 54.42
CA LEU A 158 -0.54 -20.14 55.06
C LEU A 158 0.63 -19.73 55.95
N GLU A 159 1.42 -18.73 55.56
CA GLU A 159 2.47 -18.13 56.39
C GLU A 159 1.88 -17.50 57.65
N PHE A 160 0.77 -16.75 57.52
CA PHE A 160 0.08 -16.15 58.66
C PHE A 160 -0.49 -17.21 59.61
N ALA A 161 -1.16 -18.25 59.08
CA ALA A 161 -1.73 -19.34 59.86
C ALA A 161 -0.64 -20.12 60.62
N LYS A 162 0.49 -20.43 59.95
CA LYS A 162 1.64 -21.09 60.57
C LYS A 162 2.21 -20.32 61.77
N MET A 163 2.16 -18.99 61.73
CA MET A 163 2.66 -18.15 62.83
C MET A 163 1.72 -18.07 64.04
N HIS A 164 0.45 -18.47 63.91
CA HIS A 164 -0.59 -18.32 64.93
C HIS A 164 -1.15 -19.64 65.50
N GLU A 165 -0.82 -20.80 64.91
CA GLU A 165 -1.31 -22.12 65.36
C GLU A 165 -0.31 -22.94 66.20
N GLN A 166 -0.81 -23.98 66.88
CA GLN A 166 -0.01 -24.89 67.74
C GLN A 166 0.93 -25.80 66.91
N GLU A 167 1.99 -26.33 67.55
CA GLU A 167 3.09 -27.10 66.89
C GLU A 167 2.61 -28.26 65.98
N ALA A 168 1.50 -28.92 66.30
CA ALA A 168 0.99 -30.07 65.53
C ALA A 168 0.39 -29.69 64.16
N ASP A 169 -0.23 -28.52 64.03
CA ASP A 169 -0.79 -28.02 62.76
C ASP A 169 0.26 -27.22 61.97
N SER A 170 1.31 -26.72 62.63
CA SER A 170 2.47 -26.08 62.01
C SER A 170 3.18 -26.96 60.97
N GLN A 171 3.24 -28.27 61.18
CA GLN A 171 3.82 -29.21 60.21
C GLN A 171 2.98 -29.32 58.94
N LYS A 172 1.65 -29.37 59.05
CA LYS A 172 0.74 -29.41 57.89
C LYS A 172 0.85 -28.15 57.04
N PHE A 173 0.89 -26.97 57.67
CA PHE A 173 1.11 -25.72 56.93
C PHE A 173 2.49 -25.68 56.25
N SER A 174 3.51 -26.28 56.86
CA SER A 174 4.84 -26.34 56.25
C SER A 174 4.88 -27.20 54.98
N GLU A 175 4.06 -28.25 54.91
CA GLU A 175 3.92 -29.11 53.73
C GLU A 175 3.12 -28.38 52.63
N SER A 176 1.99 -27.77 52.99
CA SER A 176 1.19 -26.95 52.05
C SER A 176 1.98 -25.77 51.48
N LEU A 177 2.80 -25.08 52.28
CA LEU A 177 3.68 -24.01 51.80
C LEU A 177 4.68 -24.50 50.75
N LYS A 178 5.30 -25.67 50.95
CA LYS A 178 6.22 -26.25 49.97
C LYS A 178 5.51 -26.63 48.67
N GLU A 179 4.26 -27.06 48.75
CA GLU A 179 3.46 -27.36 47.55
C GLU A 179 3.09 -26.09 46.78
N VAL A 180 2.62 -25.05 47.48
CA VAL A 180 2.31 -23.74 46.88
C VAL A 180 3.55 -23.12 46.25
N GLU A 181 4.72 -23.17 46.91
CA GLU A 181 5.98 -22.68 46.35
C GLU A 181 6.39 -23.43 45.07
N LYS A 182 6.23 -24.75 45.03
CA LYS A 182 6.48 -25.53 43.81
C LYS A 182 5.57 -25.09 42.66
N ARG A 183 4.28 -24.86 42.93
CA ARG A 183 3.31 -24.39 41.94
C ARG A 183 3.66 -22.98 41.43
N ILE A 184 4.08 -22.08 42.31
CA ILE A 184 4.56 -20.74 41.95
C ILE A 184 5.78 -20.83 41.03
N VAL A 185 6.77 -21.65 41.38
CA VAL A 185 7.99 -21.82 40.55
C VAL A 185 7.65 -22.38 39.17
N GLN A 186 6.81 -23.42 39.11
CA GLN A 186 6.37 -24.01 37.84
C GLN A 186 5.63 -23.01 36.95
N LEU A 187 4.70 -22.24 37.55
CA LEU A 187 3.90 -21.26 36.81
C LEU A 187 4.74 -20.05 36.37
N SER A 188 5.72 -19.64 37.18
CA SER A 188 6.67 -18.59 36.83
C SER A 188 7.55 -18.99 35.64
N HIS A 189 7.99 -20.25 35.56
CA HIS A 189 8.77 -20.75 34.43
C HIS A 189 7.96 -20.66 33.12
N LYS A 190 6.70 -21.13 33.15
CA LYS A 190 5.79 -21.03 32.00
C LYS A 190 5.55 -19.59 31.56
N ASP A 191 5.39 -18.66 32.50
CA ASP A 191 5.24 -17.23 32.19
C ASP A 191 6.51 -16.65 31.54
N THR A 192 7.71 -17.06 31.97
CA THR A 192 8.96 -16.65 31.32
C THR A 192 9.13 -17.20 29.91
N GLU A 193 8.75 -18.45 29.66
CA GLU A 193 8.79 -19.07 28.32
C GLU A 193 7.82 -18.37 27.36
N LEU A 194 6.59 -18.08 27.83
CA LEU A 194 5.57 -17.39 27.04
C LEU A 194 6.01 -15.95 26.69
N LYS A 195 6.66 -15.25 27.64
CA LYS A 195 7.27 -13.93 27.38
C LYS A 195 8.38 -14.00 26.32
N ALA A 196 9.28 -14.97 26.40
CA ALA A 196 10.36 -15.14 25.43
C ALA A 196 9.83 -15.44 24.01
N LEU A 197 8.78 -16.26 23.90
CA LEU A 197 8.10 -16.55 22.64
C LEU A 197 7.44 -15.29 22.05
N LYS A 198 6.77 -14.48 22.89
CA LYS A 198 6.16 -13.21 22.47
C LYS A 198 7.19 -12.23 21.91
N ASP A 199 8.33 -12.10 22.56
CA ASP A 199 9.39 -11.20 22.11
C ASP A 199 10.03 -11.70 20.80
N LYS A 200 10.21 -13.01 20.65
CA LYS A 200 10.63 -13.62 19.38
C LYS A 200 9.62 -13.37 18.26
N LEU A 201 8.33 -13.54 18.52
CA LEU A 201 7.27 -13.30 17.55
C LEU A 201 7.22 -11.82 17.12
N LYS A 202 7.29 -10.88 18.06
CA LYS A 202 7.38 -9.44 17.75
C LYS A 202 8.57 -9.13 16.85
N SER A 203 9.76 -9.62 17.20
CA SER A 203 10.98 -9.38 16.41
C SER A 203 10.88 -9.96 14.98
N SER A 204 10.25 -11.13 14.83
CA SER A 204 10.00 -11.76 13.52
C SER A 204 9.02 -10.95 12.67
N LEU A 205 7.94 -10.45 13.28
CA LEU A 205 6.97 -9.59 12.60
C LEU A 205 7.59 -8.28 12.16
N GLU A 206 8.38 -7.62 13.01
CA GLU A 206 9.11 -6.40 12.67
C GLU A 206 10.10 -6.63 11.52
N ALA A 207 10.84 -7.74 11.55
CA ALA A 207 11.76 -8.12 10.47
C ALA A 207 11.02 -8.39 9.14
N SER A 208 9.88 -9.09 9.21
CA SER A 208 9.02 -9.37 8.04
C SER A 208 8.42 -8.09 7.46
N ARG A 209 7.93 -7.17 8.30
CA ARG A 209 7.48 -5.84 7.89
C ARG A 209 8.59 -5.07 7.17
N ALA A 210 9.78 -5.01 7.77
CA ALA A 210 10.92 -4.31 7.19
C ALA A 210 11.37 -4.92 5.85
N LYS A 211 11.32 -6.24 5.70
CA LYS A 211 11.63 -6.93 4.44
C LYS A 211 10.58 -6.60 3.36
N ARG A 212 9.29 -6.68 3.70
CA ARG A 212 8.18 -6.39 2.78
C ARG A 212 8.18 -4.94 2.33
N GLU A 213 8.47 -3.99 3.23
CA GLU A 213 8.59 -2.58 2.86
C GLU A 213 9.73 -2.35 1.88
N LYS A 214 10.89 -2.98 2.11
CA LYS A 214 12.01 -2.93 1.16
C LYS A 214 11.64 -3.52 -0.20
N GLU A 215 10.98 -4.67 -0.22
CA GLU A 215 10.52 -5.31 -1.45
C GLU A 215 9.49 -4.44 -2.20
N ARG A 216 8.56 -3.80 -1.48
CA ARG A 216 7.58 -2.85 -2.07
C ARG A 216 8.27 -1.65 -2.70
N VAL A 217 9.20 -1.02 -1.99
CA VAL A 217 9.97 0.13 -2.50
C VAL A 217 10.82 -0.28 -3.71
N GLN A 218 11.43 -1.46 -3.70
CA GLN A 218 12.21 -1.98 -4.83
C GLN A 218 11.33 -2.23 -6.05
N GLN A 219 10.17 -2.89 -5.87
CA GLN A 219 9.23 -3.14 -6.96
C GLN A 219 8.69 -1.84 -7.55
N GLN A 220 8.40 -0.84 -6.70
CA GLN A 220 7.94 0.47 -7.15
C GLN A 220 9.01 1.19 -7.98
N ARG A 221 10.27 1.19 -7.52
CA ARG A 221 11.39 1.77 -8.26
C ARG A 221 11.60 1.06 -9.60
N ALA A 222 11.57 -0.26 -9.61
CA ALA A 222 11.73 -1.04 -10.84
C ALA A 222 10.62 -0.75 -11.85
N LEU A 223 9.37 -0.61 -11.39
CA LEU A 223 8.24 -0.25 -12.24
C LEU A 223 8.39 1.19 -12.79
N GLU A 224 8.77 2.15 -11.94
CA GLU A 224 9.00 3.53 -12.37
C GLU A 224 10.15 3.63 -13.38
N GLU A 225 11.23 2.90 -13.15
CA GLU A 225 12.36 2.82 -14.07
C GLU A 225 11.96 2.21 -15.41
N ALA A 226 11.27 1.06 -15.39
CA ALA A 226 10.77 0.40 -16.60
C ALA A 226 9.80 1.31 -17.38
N LEU A 227 8.87 1.97 -16.68
CA LEU A 227 7.90 2.88 -17.29
C LEU A 227 8.61 4.07 -17.95
N THR A 228 9.52 4.72 -17.23
CA THR A 228 10.17 5.94 -17.70
C THR A 228 11.17 5.67 -18.81
N MET A 229 11.85 4.51 -18.77
CA MET A 229 12.69 4.03 -19.86
C MET A 229 11.85 3.68 -21.10
N SER A 230 10.72 2.99 -20.93
CA SER A 230 9.82 2.64 -22.03
C SER A 230 9.24 3.89 -22.70
N LEU A 231 8.88 4.91 -21.91
CA LEU A 231 8.47 6.22 -22.42
C LEU A 231 9.56 6.88 -23.26
N ALA A 232 10.79 6.94 -22.74
CA ALA A 232 11.90 7.54 -23.46
C ALA A 232 12.22 6.78 -24.76
N THR A 233 12.25 5.45 -24.70
CA THR A 233 12.48 4.58 -25.87
C THR A 233 11.39 4.79 -26.92
N SER A 234 10.12 4.79 -26.51
CA SER A 234 8.98 5.05 -27.40
C SER A 234 9.04 6.43 -28.07
N LEU A 235 9.51 7.45 -27.35
CA LEU A 235 9.73 8.78 -27.91
C LEU A 235 10.89 8.80 -28.92
N CYS A 236 11.97 8.07 -28.67
CA CYS A 236 13.10 7.98 -29.60
C CYS A 236 12.72 7.22 -30.88
N ASP A 237 11.97 6.11 -30.75
CA ASP A 237 11.62 5.25 -31.87
C ASP A 237 10.48 5.82 -32.71
N TYR A 238 9.47 6.41 -32.05
CA TYR A 238 8.21 6.80 -32.69
C TYR A 238 7.91 8.30 -32.59
N GLY A 239 8.72 9.09 -31.88
CA GLY A 239 8.52 10.54 -31.72
C GLY A 239 8.57 11.33 -33.04
N ALA A 240 9.21 10.78 -34.07
CA ALA A 240 9.15 11.30 -35.44
C ALA A 240 7.72 11.40 -35.99
N GLY A 241 6.80 10.57 -35.48
CA GLY A 241 5.40 10.53 -35.89
C GLY A 241 4.61 11.78 -35.48
N LEU A 242 5.06 12.53 -34.48
CA LEU A 242 4.45 13.78 -34.00
C LEU A 242 5.03 15.00 -34.75
N ARG A 243 5.07 14.91 -36.08
CA ARG A 243 5.69 15.94 -36.94
C ARG A 243 4.90 17.25 -36.99
N SER A 244 3.57 17.17 -36.84
CA SER A 244 2.67 18.32 -36.92
C SER A 244 2.63 19.14 -35.62
N LEU A 245 3.30 18.65 -34.57
CA LEU A 245 3.48 19.37 -33.31
C LEU A 245 4.49 20.52 -33.56
N PRO A 246 4.25 21.77 -33.12
CA PRO A 246 5.25 22.84 -33.14
C PRO A 246 6.58 22.49 -32.44
N ASP A 247 7.69 23.10 -32.87
CA ASP A 247 9.05 22.79 -32.37
C ASP A 247 9.34 23.36 -30.97
N ASP A 248 8.58 24.36 -30.56
CA ASP A 248 8.63 25.03 -29.26
C ASP A 248 7.70 24.42 -28.20
N GLU A 249 6.89 23.43 -28.58
CA GLU A 249 5.96 22.73 -27.70
C GLU A 249 6.55 21.46 -27.06
N TYR A 250 5.79 20.90 -26.11
CA TYR A 250 6.21 19.82 -25.23
C TYR A 250 5.35 18.57 -25.39
N ILE A 251 5.91 17.45 -24.97
CA ILE A 251 5.20 16.19 -24.83
C ILE A 251 5.20 15.82 -23.35
N SER A 252 4.00 15.77 -22.76
CA SER A 252 3.80 15.57 -21.33
C SER A 252 3.13 14.24 -21.05
N PHE A 253 3.61 13.52 -20.03
CA PHE A 253 3.06 12.27 -19.56
C PHE A 253 2.57 12.44 -18.13
N ILE A 254 1.33 12.03 -17.86
CA ILE A 254 0.71 12.10 -16.55
C ILE A 254 0.36 10.69 -16.10
N TYR A 255 0.84 10.27 -14.93
CA TYR A 255 0.47 8.99 -14.35
C TYR A 255 0.35 9.09 -12.83
N SER A 256 -0.52 8.25 -12.27
CA SER A 256 -0.64 8.14 -10.81
C SER A 256 0.45 7.24 -10.25
N GLU A 257 0.88 7.50 -9.02
CA GLU A 257 1.77 6.56 -8.34
C GLU A 257 1.04 5.24 -8.05
N PRO A 258 1.72 4.09 -8.17
CA PRO A 258 1.10 2.78 -7.93
C PRO A 258 0.41 2.67 -6.57
N ASN A 259 1.00 3.26 -5.52
CA ASN A 259 0.56 3.16 -4.14
C ASN A 259 -0.27 4.37 -3.66
N ASN A 260 -0.33 5.45 -4.45
CA ASN A 260 -1.07 6.65 -4.09
C ASN A 260 -1.72 7.25 -5.33
N THR A 261 -2.98 6.90 -5.57
CA THR A 261 -3.73 7.37 -6.74
C THR A 261 -3.97 8.88 -6.74
N ASN A 262 -3.89 9.51 -5.57
CA ASN A 262 -4.04 10.95 -5.42
C ASN A 262 -2.75 11.68 -5.78
N SER A 263 -1.60 11.01 -5.69
CA SER A 263 -0.35 11.58 -6.16
C SER A 263 -0.22 11.41 -7.67
N LYS A 264 0.03 12.51 -8.36
CA LYS A 264 0.19 12.57 -9.81
C LYS A 264 1.63 12.92 -10.12
N GLN A 265 2.25 12.11 -10.97
CA GLN A 265 3.55 12.41 -11.55
C GLN A 265 3.35 12.94 -12.96
N ILE A 266 4.07 14.01 -13.29
CA ILE A 266 4.08 14.62 -14.62
C ILE A 266 5.51 14.63 -15.12
N ARG A 267 5.75 14.06 -16.30
CA ARG A 267 7.04 14.08 -17.00
C ARG A 267 6.91 14.83 -18.31
N ILE A 268 7.76 15.82 -18.52
CA ILE A 268 7.69 16.74 -19.67
C ILE A 268 8.98 16.63 -20.47
N TYR A 269 8.81 16.45 -21.78
CA TYR A 269 9.88 16.34 -22.75
C TYR A 269 9.71 17.44 -23.81
N PRO A 270 10.67 18.34 -24.00
CA PRO A 270 10.63 19.29 -25.10
C PRO A 270 10.79 18.55 -26.44
N LYS A 271 10.02 18.95 -27.47
CA LYS A 271 10.06 18.28 -28.78
C LYS A 271 11.47 18.28 -29.38
N SER A 272 12.22 19.36 -29.21
CA SER A 272 13.59 19.49 -29.68
C SER A 272 14.55 18.43 -29.12
N LEU A 273 14.34 17.99 -27.88
CA LEU A 273 15.13 16.94 -27.23
C LEU A 273 14.75 15.55 -27.78
N ILE A 274 13.45 15.33 -28.05
CA ILE A 274 12.97 14.10 -28.68
C ILE A 274 13.51 13.97 -30.11
N GLN A 275 13.50 15.05 -30.89
CA GLN A 275 14.10 15.08 -32.23
C GLN A 275 15.60 14.73 -32.21
N GLN A 276 16.33 15.16 -31.17
CA GLN A 276 17.73 14.75 -31.00
C GLN A 276 17.85 13.25 -30.74
N CYS A 277 16.92 12.65 -29.98
CA CYS A 277 16.92 11.20 -29.78
C CYS A 277 16.57 10.43 -31.06
N VAL A 278 15.52 10.85 -31.77
CA VAL A 278 15.08 10.29 -33.06
C VAL A 278 16.20 10.31 -34.10
N THR A 279 17.03 11.35 -34.10
CA THR A 279 18.17 11.48 -35.02
C THR A 279 19.44 10.77 -34.53
N GLY A 280 19.38 10.07 -33.40
CA GLY A 280 20.51 9.34 -32.80
C GLY A 280 21.58 10.22 -32.16
N LYS A 281 21.31 11.54 -31.98
CA LYS A 281 22.22 12.47 -31.28
C LYS A 281 22.18 12.31 -29.77
N LYS A 282 21.07 11.77 -29.25
CA LYS A 282 20.88 11.41 -27.84
C LYS A 282 20.38 9.98 -27.73
N SER A 283 20.71 9.30 -26.64
CA SER A 283 20.16 7.98 -26.32
C SER A 283 18.83 8.10 -25.55
N ALA A 284 18.07 7.00 -25.50
CA ALA A 284 16.86 6.92 -24.68
C ALA A 284 17.13 7.16 -23.20
N THR A 285 18.27 6.67 -22.68
CA THR A 285 18.69 6.92 -21.28
C THR A 285 18.93 8.41 -21.02
N GLU A 286 19.64 9.09 -21.92
CA GLU A 286 19.86 10.55 -21.79
C GLU A 286 18.54 11.33 -21.91
N LEU A 287 17.60 10.87 -22.74
CA LEU A 287 16.27 11.46 -22.85
C LEU A 287 15.47 11.29 -21.55
N GLN A 288 15.50 10.10 -20.95
CA GLN A 288 14.83 9.78 -19.69
C GLN A 288 15.31 10.67 -18.54
N GLU A 289 16.62 10.92 -18.46
CA GLU A 289 17.25 11.75 -17.41
C GLU A 289 17.01 13.25 -17.63
N ALA A 290 16.94 13.71 -18.88
CA ALA A 290 16.72 15.11 -19.23
C ALA A 290 15.25 15.57 -19.08
N ALA A 291 14.33 14.65 -18.73
CA ALA A 291 12.92 14.94 -18.54
C ALA A 291 12.68 15.88 -17.33
N VAL A 292 11.86 16.91 -17.51
CA VAL A 292 11.39 17.73 -16.39
C VAL A 292 10.27 16.99 -15.67
N SER A 293 10.44 16.71 -14.38
CA SER A 293 9.52 15.89 -13.59
C SER A 293 8.88 16.68 -12.46
N TYR A 294 7.56 16.60 -12.33
CA TYR A 294 6.77 17.15 -11.22
C TYR A 294 6.03 16.05 -10.49
N ARG A 295 5.82 16.25 -9.18
CA ARG A 295 5.03 15.37 -8.31
C ARG A 295 4.06 16.23 -7.51
N PHE A 296 2.77 15.89 -7.60
CA PHE A 296 1.67 16.53 -6.88
C PHE A 296 1.03 15.53 -5.93
#